data_AF-A0A820L0H8-F1
#
_entry.id   AF-A0A820L0H8-F1
#
_cell.length_a   1.000
_cell.length_b   1.000
_cell.length_c   1.000
_cell.angle_alpha   90.00
_cell.angle_beta   90.00
_cell.angle_gamma   90.00
#
_symmetry.space_group_name_H-M   'P 1'
#
loop_
_entity.id
_entity.type
_entity.pdbx_description
1 polymer ?
#
loop_
_entity_poly.entity_id
_entity_poly.type
_entity_poly.pdbx_seq_one_letter_code
_entity_poly.pdbx_strand_id
1 'polypeptide(L)' 'MGNELNRYYIKIRTILGIDPKTIHEELVTALGPNAPSYTTVTRW' A
#
# COMPACT_ATOMS: atom_id res chain seq x y z
N MET A 1 -8.96 0.32 -12.17
CA MET A 1 -7.55 0.61 -12.54
C MET A 1 -6.70 1.09 -11.37
N GLY A 2 -7.01 2.20 -10.69
CA GLY A 2 -6.18 2.70 -9.56
C GLY A 2 -6.01 1.72 -8.38
N ASN A 3 -7.07 1.00 -7.98
CA ASN A 3 -7.01 0.05 -6.87
C ASN A 3 -6.17 -1.21 -7.15
N GLU A 4 -6.05 -1.63 -8.41
CA GLU A 4 -5.28 -2.84 -8.76
C GLU A 4 -3.77 -2.58 -8.72
N LEU A 5 -3.32 -1.41 -9.19
CA LEU A 5 -1.92 -1.02 -9.11
C LEU A 5 -1.45 -0.91 -7.65
N ASN A 6 -2.25 -0.30 -6.79
CA ASN A 6 -1.96 -0.23 -5.36
C ASN A 6 -1.90 -1.62 -4.73
N ARG A 7 -2.80 -2.52 -5.11
CA ARG A 7 -2.80 -3.90 -4.63
C ARG A 7 -1.54 -4.67 -5.06
N TYR A 8 -1.11 -4.54 -6.31
CA TYR A 8 0.14 -5.16 -6.75
C TYR A 8 1.36 -4.58 -6.04
N TYR A 9 1.41 -3.26 -5.88
CA TYR A 9 2.46 -2.59 -5.11
C TYR A 9 2.56 -3.13 -3.68
N ILE A 10 1.44 -3.15 -2.95
CA ILE A 10 1.38 -3.68 -1.57
C ILE A 10 1.88 -5.11 -1.53
N LYS A 11 1.38 -5.99 -2.41
CA LYS A 11 1.83 -7.40 -2.47
C LYS A 11 3.33 -7.54 -2.71
N ILE A 12 3.89 -6.77 -3.65
CA ILE A 12 5.32 -6.81 -3.96
C ILE A 12 6.15 -6.37 -2.74
N ARG A 13 5.77 -5.26 -2.08
CA ARG A 13 6.47 -4.76 -0.89
C ARG A 13 6.39 -5.76 0.28
N THR A 14 5.24 -6.39 0.48
CA THR A 14 5.05 -7.46 1.47
C THR A 14 5.94 -8.67 1.18
N ILE A 15 6.04 -9.11 -0.09
CA ILE A 15 6.95 -10.20 -0.49
C ILE A 15 8.42 -9.86 -0.20
N LEU A 16 8.80 -8.59 -0.34
CA LEU A 16 10.13 -8.09 0.00
C LEU A 16 10.34 -7.91 1.52
N GLY A 17 9.36 -8.27 2.36
CA GLY A 17 9.44 -8.20 3.81
C GLY A 17 9.31 -6.80 4.39
N ILE A 18 8.80 -5.84 3.62
CA ILE A 18 8.56 -4.47 4.11
C ILE A 18 7.30 -4.48 4.96
N ASP A 19 7.36 -3.84 6.13
CA ASP A 19 6.23 -3.83 7.04
C ASP A 19 5.06 -2.99 6.50
N PRO A 20 3.80 -3.37 6.81
CA PRO A 20 2.62 -2.67 6.31
C PRO A 20 2.55 -1.19 6.69
N LYS A 21 3.20 -0.75 7.78
CA LYS A 21 3.21 0.65 8.20
C LYS A 21 4.06 1.47 7.24
N THR A 22 5.27 1.03 6.92
CA THR A 22 6.10 1.67 5.90
C THR A 22 5.40 1.70 4.54
N ILE A 23 4.76 0.60 4.12
CA ILE A 23 4.02 0.57 2.85
C ILE A 23 2.89 1.62 2.83
N HIS A 24 2.14 1.74 3.93
CA HIS A 24 1.08 2.73 4.04
C HIS A 24 1.61 4.16 4.05
N GLU A 25 2.72 4.44 4.75
CA GLU A 25 3.37 5.75 4.73
C GLU A 25 3.80 6.14 3.31
N GLU A 26 4.42 5.23 2.56
CA GLU A 26 4.81 5.45 1.16
C GLU A 26 3.61 5.81 0.28
N LEU A 27 2.50 5.07 0.43
CA LEU A 27 1.27 5.31 -0.33
C LEU A 27 0.61 6.64 0.05
N VAL A 28 0.57 6.99 1.33
CA VAL A 28 0.04 8.29 1.80
C VAL A 28 0.91 9.43 1.31
N THR A 29 2.24 9.29 1.31
CA THR A 29 3.16 10.30 0.77
C THR A 29 2.94 10.52 -0.72
N ALA A 30 2.75 9.45 -1.51
CA ALA A 30 2.61 9.55 -2.96
C ALA A 30 1.21 9.97 -3.43
N LEU A 31 0.16 9.49 -2.76
CA LEU A 31 -1.23 9.59 -3.23
C LEU A 31 -2.10 10.51 -2.36
N GLY A 32 -1.62 10.90 -1.18
CA GLY A 32 -2.35 11.74 -0.23
C GLY A 32 -3.72 11.14 0.12
N PRO A 33 -4.82 11.92 -0.03
CA PRO A 33 -6.17 11.44 0.28
C PRO A 33 -6.65 10.24 -0.56
N ASN A 34 -5.98 9.95 -1.68
CA ASN A 34 -6.32 8.82 -2.55
C ASN A 34 -5.60 7.52 -2.16
N ALA A 35 -4.77 7.54 -1.11
CA ALA A 35 -4.08 6.36 -0.63
C ALA A 35 -5.07 5.32 -0.05
N PRO A 36 -4.83 4.01 -0.24
CA PRO A 36 -5.57 2.98 0.47
C PRO A 36 -5.43 3.16 1.98
N SER A 37 -6.51 2.89 2.72
CA SER A 37 -6.45 2.91 4.18
C SER A 37 -5.42 1.91 4.72
N TYR A 38 -4.89 2.16 5.91
CA TYR A 38 -3.97 1.24 6.59
C TYR A 38 -4.54 -0.19 6.69
N THR A 39 -5.83 -0.32 7.02
CA THR A 39 -6.53 -1.62 7.07
C THR A 39 -6.60 -2.31 5.70
N THR A 40 -6.65 -1.55 4.61
CA THR A 40 -6.57 -2.10 3.26
C THR A 40 -5.18 -2.65 2.98
N VAL A 41 -4.13 -1.89 3.35
CA VAL A 41 -2.73 -2.30 3.18
C VAL A 41 -2.41 -3.59 3.93
N THR A 42 -2.89 -3.75 5.17
CA THR A 42 -2.63 -4.96 5.97
C THR A 42 -3.37 -6.21 5.50
N ARG A 43 -4.41 -6.06 4.67
CA ARG A 43 -5.24 -7.17 4.18
C ARG A 43 -4.83 -7.70 2.80
N TRP A 44 -4.04 -6.95 2.03
CA TRP A 44 -3.72 -7.24 0.63
C TRP A 44 -2.37 -7.91 0.44
#